data_AF-C6XL53-F1
#
_entry.id   AF-C6XL53-F1
#
_cell.length_a   1.000
_cell.length_b   1.000
_cell.length_c   1.000
_cell.angle_alpha   90.00
_cell.angle_beta   90.00
_cell.angle_gamma   90.00
#
_symmetry.space_group_name_H-M   'P 1'
#
loop_
_entity.id
_entity.type
_entity.pdbx_description
1 polymer ?
#
loop_
_entity_poly.entity_id
_entity_poly.type
_entity_poly.pdbx_seq_one_letter_code
_entity_poly.pdbx_strand_id
1 'polypeptide(L)' 'MSYKSKVRTCFIFDEKGEEAAEFYVSLLPNSHIETKSYPDPDDKPLVVEFTLAKTKQT' A
#
# COMPACT_ATOMS: atom_id res chain seq x y z
N MET A 1 -19.37 -7.09 -3.38
CA MET A 1 -18.78 -6.31 -2.26
C MET A 1 -17.27 -6.45 -2.33
N SER A 2 -16.51 -5.35 -2.24
CA SER A 2 -15.03 -5.43 -2.20
C SER A 2 -14.59 -6.01 -0.85
N TYR A 3 -13.71 -7.01 -0.85
CA TYR A 3 -13.13 -7.56 0.37
C TYR A 3 -12.20 -6.53 1.02
N LYS A 4 -12.48 -6.18 2.29
CA LYS A 4 -11.62 -5.33 3.12
C LYS A 4 -11.01 -6.17 4.25
N SER A 5 -9.69 -6.26 4.30
CA SER A 5 -9.01 -7.03 5.35
C SER A 5 -9.31 -6.45 6.73
N LYS A 6 -9.64 -7.32 7.68
CA LYS A 6 -9.85 -6.93 9.09
C LYS A 6 -8.54 -6.59 9.81
N VAL A 7 -7.41 -7.13 9.33
CA VAL A 7 -6.07 -6.91 9.87
C VAL A 7 -5.14 -6.52 8.72
N ARG A 8 -4.31 -5.51 8.91
CA ARG A 8 -3.33 -5.06 7.91
C ARG A 8 -1.94 -5.02 8.52
N THR A 9 -0.96 -5.47 7.74
CA THR A 9 0.45 -5.37 8.11
C THR A 9 0.90 -3.91 7.95
N CYS A 10 1.52 -3.35 8.98
CA CYS A 10 2.08 -2.00 8.94
C CYS A 10 3.61 -2.10 8.80
N PHE A 11 4.16 -1.41 7.81
CA PHE A 11 5.59 -1.21 7.67
C PHE A 11 5.91 0.25 7.99
N ILE A 12 6.81 0.46 8.95
CA ILE A 12 7.25 1.80 9.33
C ILE A 12 8.53 2.11 8.57
N PHE A 13 8.56 3.30 7.99
CA PHE A 13 9.72 3.87 7.33
C PHE A 13 9.98 5.25 7.94
N ASP A 14 11.26 5.57 8.14
CA ASP A 14 11.67 6.92 8.54
C ASP A 14 11.41 7.90 7.39
N GLU A 15 11.76 7.49 6.17
CA GLU A 15 11.44 8.15 4.91
C GLU A 15 11.25 7.11 3.79
N LYS A 16 10.72 7.54 2.63
CA LYS A 16 10.59 6.74 1.40
C LYS A 16 9.57 5.60 1.41
N GLY A 17 8.56 5.69 2.28
CA GLY A 17 7.50 4.67 2.35
C GLY A 17 6.72 4.53 1.03
N GLU A 18 6.53 5.62 0.29
CA GLU A 18 5.85 5.62 -1.01
C GLU A 18 6.69 4.92 -2.08
N GLU A 19 7.96 5.29 -2.23
CA GLU A 19 8.86 4.68 -3.20
C GLU A 19 9.06 3.19 -2.91
N ALA A 20 9.12 2.81 -1.62
CA ALA A 20 9.17 1.42 -1.21
C ALA A 20 7.90 0.66 -1.63
N ALA A 21 6.71 1.23 -1.38
CA ALA A 21 5.45 0.63 -1.80
C ALA A 21 5.38 0.46 -3.33
N GLU A 22 5.78 1.49 -4.09
CA GLU A 22 5.84 1.45 -5.56
C GLU A 22 6.79 0.35 -6.07
N PHE A 23 7.96 0.21 -5.44
CA PHE A 23 8.89 -0.87 -5.75
C PHE A 23 8.27 -2.24 -5.45
N TYR A 24 7.70 -2.45 -4.25
CA TYR A 24 7.15 -3.75 -3.88
C TYR A 24 6.01 -4.19 -4.80
N VAL A 25 5.09 -3.29 -5.15
CA VAL A 25 3.97 -3.62 -6.04
C VAL A 25 4.42 -3.87 -7.48
N SER A 26 5.57 -3.34 -7.89
CA SER A 26 6.17 -3.63 -9.20
C SER A 26 6.77 -5.02 -9.30
N LEU A 27 7.22 -5.60 -8.18
CA LEU A 27 7.91 -6.89 -8.15
C LEU A 27 6.96 -8.09 -8.06
N LEU A 28 5.87 -7.96 -7.32
CA LEU A 28 5.02 -9.09 -6.96
C LEU A 28 3.73 -9.12 -7.80
N PRO A 29 3.32 -10.27 -8.35
CA PRO A 29 2.09 -10.36 -9.13
C PRO A 29 0.86 -10.04 -8.29
N ASN A 30 -0.22 -9.56 -8.91
CA ASN A 30 -1.47 -9.16 -8.23
C ASN A 30 -1.27 -8.15 -7.10
N SER A 31 -0.27 -7.27 -7.23
CA SER A 31 0.04 -6.22 -6.27
C SER A 31 -0.28 -4.86 -6.85
N HIS A 32 -0.76 -3.94 -6.02
CA HIS A 32 -1.12 -2.59 -6.43
C HIS A 32 -1.23 -1.66 -5.21
N ILE A 33 -1.06 -0.36 -5.46
CA ILE A 33 -1.40 0.68 -4.50
C ILE A 33 -2.92 0.86 -4.51
N GLU A 34 -3.52 0.88 -3.33
CA GLU A 34 -4.97 1.05 -3.13
C GLU A 34 -5.29 2.54 -2.94
N THR A 35 -4.60 3.19 -2.00
CA THR A 35 -4.78 4.60 -1.67
C THR A 35 -3.49 5.23 -1.14
N LYS A 36 -3.37 6.54 -1.33
CA LYS A 36 -2.33 7.38 -0.72
C LYS A 36 -3.03 8.43 0.14
N SER A 37 -2.66 8.53 1.42
CA SER A 37 -3.21 9.50 2.38
C SER A 37 -2.20 10.61 2.60
N TYR A 38 -2.63 11.85 2.38
CA TYR A 38 -1.80 13.03 2.47
C TYR A 38 -2.21 13.87 3.68
N PRO A 39 -1.26 14.37 4.49
CA PRO A 39 -1.58 15.32 5.55
C PRO A 39 -2.02 16.66 4.96
N ASP A 40 -1.38 17.09 3.89
CA ASP A 40 -1.72 18.26 3.08
C ASP A 40 -1.64 17.91 1.57
N PRO A 41 -2.44 18.53 0.68
CA PRO A 41 -2.53 18.14 -0.74
C PRO A 41 -1.22 18.19 -1.53
N ASP A 42 -0.31 19.10 -1.14
CA ASP A 42 0.97 19.32 -1.82
C ASP A 42 2.14 18.57 -1.14
N ASP A 43 1.88 17.84 -0.06
CA ASP A 43 2.88 17.13 0.72
C ASP A 43 3.11 15.69 0.24
N LYS A 44 4.11 15.02 0.83
CA LYS A 44 4.30 13.57 0.65
C LYS A 44 3.21 12.78 1.39
N PRO A 45 2.83 11.59 0.90
CA PRO A 45 1.82 10.79 1.59
C PRO A 45 2.37 10.29 2.93
N LEU A 46 1.55 10.47 3.98
CA LEU A 46 1.83 9.97 5.32
C LEU A 46 1.60 8.45 5.42
N VAL A 47 0.60 7.94 4.70
CA VAL A 47 0.26 6.51 4.65
C VAL A 47 -0.02 6.10 3.22
N VAL A 48 0.61 5.01 2.78
CA VAL A 48 0.30 4.36 1.51
C VAL A 48 -0.30 3.00 1.80
N GLU A 49 -1.56 2.81 1.43
CA GLU A 49 -2.20 1.49 1.49
C GLU A 49 -1.91 0.75 0.18
N PHE A 50 -1.41 -0.47 0.29
CA PHE A 50 -1.14 -1.32 -0.87
C PHE A 50 -1.43 -2.79 -0.55
N THR A 51 -1.65 -3.56 -1.61
CA THR A 51 -1.83 -5.00 -1.56
C THR A 51 -0.63 -5.67 -2.22
N LEU A 52 -0.06 -6.70 -1.58
CA LEU A 52 0.99 -7.56 -2.16
C LEU A 52 0.47 -8.97 -2.40
N ALA A 53 0.80 -9.55 -3.55
CA ALA A 53 0.61 -10.96 -3.86
C ALA A 53 -0.79 -11.50 -3.53
N LYS A 54 -1.83 -10.73 -3.86
CA LYS A 54 -3.21 -11.09 -3.48
C LYS A 54 -3.56 -12.49 -3.98
N THR A 55 -3.89 -13.39 -3.06
CA THR A 55 -4.44 -14.70 -3.39
C THR A 55 -5.95 -14.59 -3.59
N LYS A 56 -6.50 -15.40 -4.50
CA LYS A 56 -7.96 -15.53 -4.62
C LYS A 56 -8.49 -16.15 -3.33
N GLN A 57 -9.44 -15.48 -2.68
CA GLN A 57 -10.21 -16.12 -1.62
C GLN A 57 -11.20 -17.09 -2.27
N THR A 58 -10.98 -18.39 -2.02
CA THR A 58 -11.96 -19.46 -2.26
C THR A 58 -13.07 -19.42 -1.23
#